data_AF-A0A3D5S6W4-F1
#
_entry.id   AF-A0A3D5S6W4-F1
#
_cell.length_a   1.000
_cell.length_b   1.000
_cell.length_c   1.000
_cell.angle_alpha   90.00
_cell.angle_beta   90.00
_cell.angle_gamma   90.00
#
_symmetry.space_group_name_H-M   'P 1'
#
loop_
_entity.id
_entity.type
_entity.pdbx_description
1 polymer ?
#
loop_
_entity_poly.entity_id
_entity_poly.type
_entity_poly.pdbx_seq_one_letter_code
_entity_poly.pdbx_strand_id
1 'polypeptide(L)'
;MDKYDVLEKTLEDSFGIPREDRPNCKLVGEDGNAYAIMGRVDTALRRGGFKHKIDEYTSRAMSGDYNNLLCVTLEYVNDVGHMCECDEDD
;
A
#
# COMPACT_ATOMS: atom_id res chain seq x y z
N MET A 1 -19.90 -23.19 -3.37
CA MET A 1 -19.36 -22.07 -2.59
C MET A 1 -18.27 -22.64 -1.72
N ASP A 2 -17.04 -22.54 -2.22
CA ASP A 2 -15.89 -23.15 -1.59
C ASP A 2 -15.59 -22.43 -0.27
N LYS A 3 -15.38 -23.23 0.78
CA LYS A 3 -15.10 -22.76 2.15
C LYS A 3 -13.88 -21.83 2.21
N TYR A 4 -13.01 -21.92 1.20
CA TYR A 4 -11.79 -21.14 1.06
C TYR A 4 -12.03 -19.74 0.47
N ASP A 5 -13.01 -19.56 -0.42
CA ASP A 5 -13.38 -18.22 -0.94
C ASP A 5 -13.86 -17.29 0.19
N VAL A 6 -14.62 -17.83 1.15
CA VAL A 6 -15.12 -17.05 2.30
C VAL A 6 -13.99 -16.76 3.29
N LEU A 7 -13.02 -17.67 3.40
CA LEU A 7 -11.87 -17.52 4.29
C LEU A 7 -10.90 -16.45 3.77
N GLU A 8 -10.56 -16.49 2.47
CA GLU A 8 -9.71 -15.48 1.83
C GLU A 8 -10.36 -14.09 1.92
N LYS A 9 -11.67 -14.00 1.67
CA LYS A 9 -12.40 -12.74 1.77
C LYS A 9 -12.39 -12.15 3.19
N THR A 10 -12.51 -12.99 4.22
CA THR A 10 -12.44 -12.56 5.63
C THR A 10 -11.02 -12.20 6.07
N LEU A 11 -10.01 -12.84 5.49
CA LEU A 11 -8.58 -12.56 5.73
C LEU A 11 -8.15 -11.25 5.06
N GLU A 12 -8.64 -10.96 3.86
CA GLU A 12 -8.45 -9.67 3.17
C GLU A 12 -9.16 -8.52 3.91
N ASP A 13 -10.31 -8.78 4.53
CA ASP A 13 -11.01 -7.80 5.38
C ASP A 13 -10.31 -7.56 6.74
N SER A 14 -9.40 -8.46 7.16
CA SER A 14 -8.70 -8.36 8.46
C SER A 14 -7.33 -7.67 8.38
N PHE A 15 -6.70 -7.62 7.20
CA PHE A 15 -5.34 -7.12 7.01
C PHE A 15 -5.30 -6.08 5.88
N GLY A 16 -4.79 -4.86 6.15
CA GLY A 16 -4.76 -3.77 5.16
C GLY A 16 -5.92 -2.79 5.24
N ILE A 17 -6.18 -2.10 4.12
CA ILE A 17 -7.28 -1.13 3.92
C ILE A 17 -8.10 -1.56 2.70
N PRO A 18 -9.45 -1.45 2.70
CA PRO A 18 -10.27 -1.72 1.52
C PRO A 18 -9.81 -0.91 0.31
N ARG A 19 -9.81 -1.50 -0.90
CA ARG A 19 -9.28 -0.83 -2.11
C ARG A 19 -9.90 0.54 -2.40
N GLU A 20 -11.17 0.72 -2.06
CA GLU A 20 -11.93 1.96 -2.21
C GLU A 20 -11.49 3.07 -1.25
N ASP A 21 -10.92 2.71 -0.10
CA ASP A 21 -10.49 3.61 0.96
C ASP A 21 -8.97 3.81 1.01
N ARG A 22 -8.21 3.04 0.23
CA ARG A 22 -6.74 3.12 0.20
C ARG A 22 -6.28 4.51 -0.24
N PRO A 23 -5.45 5.20 0.56
CA PRO A 23 -4.87 6.45 0.13
C PRO A 23 -3.92 6.23 -1.05
N ASN A 24 -3.91 7.21 -1.95
CA ASN A 24 -3.02 7.22 -3.09
C ASN A 24 -1.59 7.55 -2.66
N CYS A 25 -0.63 6.73 -3.10
CA CYS A 25 0.79 6.93 -2.80
C CYS A 25 1.63 6.63 -4.04
N LYS A 26 2.58 7.52 -4.34
CA LYS A 26 3.52 7.32 -5.46
C LYS A 26 4.72 6.50 -4.99
N LEU A 27 4.76 5.22 -5.35
CA LEU A 27 5.87 4.32 -4.99
C LEU A 27 6.93 4.26 -6.09
N VAL A 28 6.55 4.52 -7.36
CA VAL A 28 7.45 4.44 -8.52
C VAL A 28 7.99 5.82 -8.91
N GLY A 29 9.31 5.89 -9.16
CA GLY A 29 9.98 7.05 -9.79
C GLY A 29 10.93 7.86 -8.89
N GLU A 30 11.01 7.56 -7.59
CA GLU A 30 11.98 8.19 -6.69
C GLU A 30 12.57 7.14 -5.76
N ASP A 31 13.90 7.14 -5.64
CA ASP A 31 14.77 6.27 -4.83
C ASP A 31 14.10 5.03 -4.21
N GLY A 32 14.43 3.84 -4.75
CA GLY A 32 13.95 2.52 -4.29
C GLY A 32 14.47 2.10 -2.91
N ASN A 33 14.60 3.06 -1.98
CA ASN A 33 14.99 2.85 -0.60
C ASN A 33 13.77 2.45 0.23
N ALA A 34 13.87 1.30 0.91
CA ALA A 34 12.84 0.78 1.81
C ALA A 34 12.33 1.79 2.84
N TYR A 35 13.24 2.58 3.43
CA TYR A 35 12.88 3.60 4.42
C TYR A 35 12.09 4.77 3.80
N ALA A 36 12.44 5.15 2.57
CA ALA A 36 11.72 6.20 1.85
C ALA A 36 10.29 5.74 1.52
N ILE A 37 10.11 4.48 1.11
CA ILE A 37 8.80 3.87 0.87
C ILE A 37 7.97 3.86 2.15
N MET A 38 8.51 3.35 3.26
CA MET A 38 7.79 3.31 4.54
C MET A 38 7.36 4.71 5.02
N GLY A 39 8.21 5.72 4.89
CA GLY A 39 7.89 7.10 5.29
C GLY A 39 6.78 7.73 4.44
N ARG A 40 6.73 7.43 3.14
CA ARG A 40 5.65 7.89 2.24
C ARG A 40 4.32 7.25 2.59
N VAL A 41 4.33 5.94 2.83
CA VAL A 41 3.14 5.19 3.22
C VAL A 41 2.61 5.66 4.57
N ASP A 42 3.47 5.86 5.57
CA ASP A 42 3.09 6.46 6.86
C ASP A 42 2.41 7.83 6.64
N THR A 43 2.98 8.69 5.79
CA THR A 43 2.39 9.99 5.47
C THR A 43 1.02 9.85 4.77
N ALA A 44 0.90 8.95 3.80
CA ALA A 44 -0.34 8.69 3.08
C ALA A 44 -1.44 8.16 4.01
N LEU A 45 -1.10 7.21 4.89
CA LEU A 45 -1.99 6.65 5.91
C LEU A 45 -2.47 7.71 6.90
N ARG A 46 -1.57 8.59 7.38
CA ARG A 46 -1.95 9.71 8.25
C ARG A 46 -2.92 10.67 7.58
N ARG A 47 -2.67 11.01 6.31
CA ARG A 47 -3.53 11.90 5.52
C ARG A 47 -4.89 11.27 5.22
N GLY A 48 -4.94 9.95 5.04
CA GLY A 48 -6.17 9.18 4.86
C GLY A 48 -6.94 8.89 6.16
N GLY A 49 -6.44 9.29 7.33
CA GLY A 49 -7.11 9.00 8.62
C GLY A 49 -6.85 7.58 9.16
N PHE A 50 -6.01 6.79 8.50
CA PHE A 50 -5.66 5.41 8.87
C PHE A 50 -4.47 5.32 9.82
N LYS A 51 -4.33 6.31 10.74
CA LYS A 51 -3.22 6.33 11.70
C LYS A 51 -3.14 5.05 12.54
N HIS A 52 -4.27 4.45 12.86
CA HIS A 52 -4.38 3.22 13.63
C HIS A 52 -3.81 1.98 12.90
N LYS A 53 -3.65 2.03 11.56
CA LYS A 53 -3.09 0.96 10.74
C LYS A 53 -1.59 1.08 10.52
N ILE A 54 -0.96 2.18 10.93
CA ILE A 54 0.47 2.44 10.70
C ILE A 54 1.35 1.46 11.47
N ASP A 55 1.04 1.18 12.74
CA ASP A 55 1.82 0.24 13.54
C ASP A 55 1.74 -1.19 12.97
N GLU A 56 0.54 -1.60 12.54
CA GLU A 56 0.29 -2.87 11.86
C GLU A 56 1.09 -2.96 10.54
N TYR A 57 0.99 -1.93 9.70
CA TYR A 57 1.74 -1.81 8.45
C TYR A 57 3.25 -1.93 8.69
N THR A 58 3.78 -1.17 9.65
CA THR A 58 5.22 -1.11 9.93
C THR A 58 5.74 -2.47 10.39
N SER A 59 5.01 -3.13 11.29
CA SER A 59 5.39 -4.46 11.77
C SER A 59 5.39 -5.49 10.64
N ARG A 60 4.39 -5.46 9.74
CA ARG A 60 4.31 -6.38 8.59
C ARG A 60 5.37 -6.08 7.53
N ALA A 61 5.59 -4.81 7.24
CA ALA A 61 6.61 -4.34 6.29
C ALA A 61 8.03 -4.75 6.72
N MET A 62 8.33 -4.66 8.02
CA MET A 62 9.63 -5.02 8.59
C MET A 62 9.82 -6.52 8.86
N SER A 63 8.78 -7.34 8.74
CA SER A 63 8.84 -8.78 9.03
C SER A 63 9.52 -9.61 7.93
N GLY A 64 9.95 -9.00 6.82
CA GLY A 64 10.51 -9.73 5.68
C GLY A 64 11.44 -8.88 4.83
N ASP A 65 11.67 -9.34 3.60
CA ASP A 65 12.57 -8.70 2.64
C ASP A 65 11.91 -7.53 1.89
N TYR A 66 12.66 -6.89 1.01
CA TYR A 66 12.17 -5.78 0.17
C TYR A 66 10.90 -6.14 -0.63
N ASN A 67 10.80 -7.37 -1.15
CA ASN A 67 9.59 -7.83 -1.84
C ASN A 67 8.37 -7.91 -0.90
N ASN A 68 8.59 -8.30 0.36
CA ASN A 68 7.54 -8.29 1.37
C ASN A 68 7.09 -6.87 1.67
N LEU A 69 8.02 -5.92 1.83
CA LEU A 69 7.69 -4.50 1.99
C LEU A 69 6.79 -4.00 0.84
N LEU A 70 7.11 -4.33 -0.41
CA LEU A 70 6.31 -3.91 -1.57
C LEU A 70 4.91 -4.55 -1.55
N CYS A 71 4.84 -5.85 -1.30
CA CYS A 71 3.57 -6.57 -1.24
C CYS A 71 2.65 -5.99 -0.15
N VAL A 72 3.19 -5.84 1.06
CA VAL A 72 2.48 -5.22 2.19
C VAL A 72 2.07 -3.80 1.83
N THR A 73 2.95 -3.00 1.25
CA THR A 73 2.63 -1.62 0.87
C THR A 73 1.41 -1.53 -0.06
N LEU A 74 1.33 -2.38 -1.07
CA LEU A 74 0.19 -2.42 -2.01
C LEU A 74 -1.14 -2.84 -1.36
N GLU A 75 -1.12 -3.46 -0.18
CA GLU A 75 -2.34 -3.77 0.59
C GLU A 75 -2.91 -2.55 1.33
N TYR A 76 -2.08 -1.51 1.58
CA TYR A 76 -2.48 -0.31 2.34
C TYR A 76 -2.61 0.94 1.47
N VAL A 77 -1.93 1.01 0.33
CA VAL A 77 -1.97 2.19 -0.55
C VAL A 77 -2.25 1.80 -2.00
N ASN A 78 -2.85 2.70 -2.74
CA ASN A 78 -2.97 2.58 -4.19
C ASN A 78 -1.74 3.22 -4.83
N ASP A 79 -0.99 2.44 -5.62
CA ASP A 79 0.03 2.99 -6.50
C ASP A 79 -0.67 3.72 -7.65
N VAL A 80 -0.54 5.05 -7.66
CA VAL A 80 -1.11 5.89 -8.72
C VAL A 80 -0.22 5.97 -9.96
N GLY A 81 0.93 5.28 -9.95
CA GLY A 81 1.94 5.34 -10.99
C GLY A 81 2.35 6.77 -11.32
N HIS A 82 3.21 6.92 -12.31
CA HIS A 82 3.04 8.04 -13.20
C HIS A 82 2.12 7.51 -14.29
N MET A 83 0.83 7.84 -14.23
CA MET A 83 0.10 8.01 -15.48
C MET A 83 0.89 9.10 -16.21
N CYS A 84 1.75 8.68 -17.13
CA CYS A 84 2.26 9.58 -18.15
C CYS A 84 1.00 9.99 -18.91
N GLU A 85 0.40 11.11 -18.55
CA GLU A 85 -0.22 11.91 -19.59
C GLU A 85 0.95 12.16 -20.55
N CYS A 86 0.93 11.45 -21.68
CA CYS A 86 1.67 11.94 -22.82
C CYS A 86 1.00 13.28 -23.12
N ASP A 87 1.52 14.35 -22.55
CA ASP A 87 1.29 15.68 -23.07
C ASP A 87 1.65 15.58 -24.56
N GLU A 88 0.62 15.54 -25.41
CA GLU A 88 0.75 15.82 -26.82
C GLU A 88 1.18 17.29 -26.94
N ASP A 89 2.47 17.57 -26.69
CA ASP A 89 3.07 18.86 -27.01
C ASP A 89 3.66 18.79 -28.43
N ASP A 90 2.85 19.32 -29.37
CA ASP A 90 3.12 19.86 -30.73
C ASP A 90 3.82 19.00 -31.81
#